data_AF-A0A1Y1HT32-F1
#
_entry.id   AF-A0A1Y1HT32-F1
#
_cell.length_a   1.000
_cell.length_b   1.000
_cell.length_c   1.000
_cell.angle_alpha   90.00
_cell.angle_beta   90.00
_cell.angle_gamma   90.00
#
_symmetry.space_group_name_H-M   'P 1'
#
loop_
_entity.id
_entity.type
_entity.pdbx_description
1 polymer ?
#
loop_
_entity_poly.entity_id
_entity_poly.type
_entity_poly.pdbx_seq_one_letter_code
_entity_poly.pdbx_strand_id
1 'polypeptide(L)'
;MSDSESDSDDERLKKQPRADDPQAVEELRRQRRQAVKAAAETARAKAKKPSTKRKQRRVEEFLAAKKQRRQKLARQDKEACLRKARQDRQFKSFPYEKDHIEEATMQNYKAGPKAYQKFFLQRDGVRWADITAEGIRTFFRETTCHKPPTLDKYARGLQWHLYHQWERLKTEKKDTARRRQEDQLDKHDELTDHLSPEDWELFNKTQLENASLSKEELRGTGITAVGSLQAWADNLALFSCIIRSKTTREMQWSDQAARIEPMVEVNIAHNENGRIEIHSVLRHKNPLFDSRFARSCHLFYLWEKKRKKILKAGDKSWQREMISPGSKNPLKGRCAATQARYIRSVQNRLSIRSRKVTHFGRKQGIKWLMKSGIPMADVQKAAKFAQQMNKHFNMSYADDTPLTVQVAMAGFPEEARVSNFSDGYRIPREHAKVDEKAVQELLKDLCPWIDREYNKAKKRNERARLKAGRDLTEEGVLRFLQESKRLFLEDAAYMQDEFPDLPIYELKVFQSPHWDSFKKAILAAEADPESFLPPRKDLPSRILEVVSILSNELAAVKEAVHNVGGQVQRGAAGSAYRLSAFVS
;
A
#
# COMPACT_ATOMS: atom_id res chain seq x y z
N MET A 1 79.52 17.77 51.51
CA MET A 1 79.55 16.41 52.09
C MET A 1 78.96 15.51 51.01
N SER A 2 79.82 15.04 50.09
CA SER A 2 80.65 13.83 50.26
C SER A 2 79.71 12.61 50.22
N ASP A 3 79.82 11.67 49.29
CA ASP A 3 81.03 11.07 48.76
C ASP A 3 80.87 10.51 47.35
N SER A 4 82.00 10.59 46.66
CA SER A 4 82.44 9.90 45.46
C SER A 4 82.96 8.50 45.79
N GLU A 5 82.70 7.53 44.92
CA GLU A 5 83.44 6.28 44.70
C GLU A 5 82.91 5.75 43.35
N SER A 6 83.56 5.78 42.18
CA SER A 6 84.90 5.40 41.72
C SER A 6 85.24 3.91 41.88
N ASP A 7 85.43 3.30 40.71
CA ASP A 7 86.32 2.17 40.37
C ASP A 7 85.88 0.74 40.73
N SER A 8 85.61 -0.03 39.68
CA SER A 8 86.53 -1.11 39.31
C SER A 8 86.26 -1.62 37.89
N ASP A 9 87.30 -1.55 37.08
CA ASP A 9 87.56 -2.32 35.88
C ASP A 9 87.19 -3.80 36.04
N ASP A 10 86.73 -4.47 34.98
CA ASP A 10 87.64 -5.28 34.15
C ASP A 10 86.87 -6.27 33.24
N GLU A 11 87.41 -6.42 32.04
CA GLU A 11 87.23 -7.53 31.11
C GLU A 11 85.83 -8.17 30.92
N ARG A 12 85.14 -7.74 29.86
CA ARG A 12 84.69 -8.70 28.82
C ARG A 12 84.50 -8.01 27.47
N LEU A 13 85.62 -7.81 26.81
CA LEU A 13 85.74 -7.80 25.35
C LEU A 13 85.00 -9.01 24.77
N LYS A 14 83.75 -8.82 24.34
CA LYS A 14 83.10 -9.67 23.36
C LYS A 14 82.84 -8.85 22.11
N LYS A 15 83.85 -8.89 21.23
CA LYS A 15 83.76 -8.80 19.77
C LYS A 15 82.43 -8.22 19.27
N GLN A 16 82.39 -6.90 19.09
CA GLN A 16 81.45 -6.32 18.13
C GLN A 16 81.76 -6.95 16.77
N PRO A 17 80.80 -7.62 16.11
CA PRO A 17 81.01 -8.10 14.75
C PRO A 17 81.29 -6.89 13.87
N ARG A 18 82.44 -6.92 13.17
CA ARG A 18 82.76 -5.96 12.12
C ARG A 18 81.58 -5.88 11.15
N ALA A 19 81.23 -4.67 10.75
CA ALA A 19 80.04 -4.32 10.00
C ALA A 19 80.04 -4.78 8.51
N ASP A 20 80.77 -5.85 8.18
CA ASP A 20 81.00 -6.30 6.81
C ASP A 20 80.48 -7.73 6.53
N ASP A 21 79.74 -8.35 7.46
CA ASP A 21 79.03 -9.62 7.23
C ASP A 21 77.49 -9.40 7.19
N PRO A 22 76.89 -9.38 5.99
CA PRO A 22 75.46 -9.20 5.80
C PRO A 22 74.61 -10.26 6.52
N GLN A 23 75.14 -11.47 6.73
CA GLN A 23 74.38 -12.55 7.37
C GLN A 23 74.21 -12.32 8.87
N ALA A 24 75.24 -11.80 9.55
CA ALA A 24 75.17 -11.49 10.97
C ALA A 24 74.16 -10.36 11.28
N VAL A 25 74.06 -9.36 10.40
CA VAL A 25 73.10 -8.26 10.52
C VAL A 25 71.67 -8.76 10.31
N GLU A 26 71.45 -9.68 9.38
CA GLU A 26 70.12 -10.25 9.11
C GLU A 26 69.67 -11.19 10.23
N GLU A 27 70.57 -11.97 10.82
CA GLU A 27 70.30 -12.80 12.00
C GLU A 27 69.85 -11.93 13.19
N LEU A 28 70.54 -10.81 13.42
CA LEU A 28 70.21 -9.87 14.50
C LEU A 28 68.84 -9.21 14.27
N ARG A 29 68.53 -8.85 13.01
CA ARG A 29 67.20 -8.33 12.63
C ARG A 29 66.10 -9.37 12.83
N ARG A 30 66.37 -10.65 12.51
CA ARG A 30 65.44 -11.75 12.73
C ARG A 30 65.14 -11.95 14.20
N GLN A 31 66.16 -11.95 15.05
CA GLN A 31 66.01 -12.04 16.51
C GLN A 31 65.22 -10.86 17.07
N ARG A 32 65.48 -9.63 16.58
CA ARG A 32 64.73 -8.43 16.99
C ARG A 32 63.25 -8.50 16.58
N ARG A 33 62.95 -9.00 15.37
CA ARG A 33 61.57 -9.22 14.90
C ARG A 33 60.84 -10.27 15.74
N GLN A 34 61.52 -11.35 16.13
CA GLN A 34 60.95 -12.39 17.00
C GLN A 34 60.67 -11.85 18.42
N ALA A 35 61.59 -11.06 18.98
CA ALA A 35 61.40 -10.44 20.29
C ALA A 35 60.22 -9.45 20.30
N VAL A 36 60.08 -8.62 19.25
CA VAL A 36 58.94 -7.71 19.11
C VAL A 36 57.61 -8.47 18.98
N LYS A 37 57.61 -9.58 18.23
CA LYS A 37 56.41 -10.42 18.07
C LYS A 37 56.01 -11.08 19.40
N ALA A 38 56.96 -11.60 20.16
CA ALA A 38 56.71 -12.19 21.48
C ALA A 38 56.20 -11.15 22.49
N ALA A 39 56.75 -9.94 22.48
CA ALA A 39 56.29 -8.83 23.32
C ALA A 39 54.84 -8.42 22.96
N ALA A 40 54.52 -8.34 21.66
CA ALA A 40 53.17 -8.01 21.19
C ALA A 40 52.13 -9.08 21.56
N GLU A 41 52.48 -10.37 21.49
CA GLU A 41 51.61 -11.46 21.91
C GLU A 41 51.36 -11.44 23.43
N THR A 42 52.40 -11.17 24.21
CA THR A 42 52.29 -11.04 25.68
C THR A 42 51.41 -9.84 26.08
N ALA A 43 51.51 -8.71 25.37
CA ALA A 43 50.64 -7.55 25.55
C ALA A 43 49.17 -7.86 25.17
N ARG A 44 48.94 -8.57 24.05
CA ARG A 44 47.60 -9.03 23.64
C ARG A 44 46.97 -9.99 24.66
N ALA A 45 47.76 -10.87 25.26
CA ALA A 45 47.29 -11.79 26.28
C ALA A 45 46.90 -11.08 27.59
N LYS A 46 47.63 -10.03 27.99
CA LYS A 46 47.31 -9.21 29.17
C LYS A 46 46.07 -8.31 28.95
N ALA A 47 45.86 -7.79 27.74
CA ALA A 47 44.70 -6.94 27.41
C ALA A 47 43.36 -7.70 27.35
N LYS A 48 43.35 -9.01 27.08
CA LYS A 48 42.11 -9.80 26.92
C LYS A 48 41.44 -10.23 28.22
N LYS A 49 42.15 -10.30 29.36
CA LYS A 49 41.64 -10.92 30.60
C LYS A 49 40.62 -10.09 31.43
N PRO A 50 40.67 -8.74 31.50
CA PRO A 50 39.69 -7.99 32.32
C PRO A 50 38.36 -7.67 31.59
N SER A 51 38.27 -7.79 30.26
CA SER A 51 37.06 -7.40 29.52
C SER A 51 35.95 -8.46 29.53
N THR A 52 36.30 -9.75 29.66
CA THR A 52 35.36 -10.87 29.56
C THR A 52 34.49 -11.01 30.79
N LYS A 53 35.05 -10.85 32.00
CA LYS A 53 34.29 -10.86 33.26
C LYS A 53 33.26 -9.73 33.34
N ARG A 54 33.64 -8.52 32.88
CA ARG A 54 32.72 -7.36 32.86
C ARG A 54 31.59 -7.53 31.84
N LYS A 55 31.86 -8.19 30.70
CA LYS A 55 30.83 -8.55 29.72
C LYS A 55 29.89 -9.63 30.25
N GLN A 56 30.39 -10.67 30.90
CA GLN A 56 29.56 -11.72 31.50
C GLN A 56 28.61 -11.17 32.56
N ARG A 57 29.12 -10.34 33.48
CA ARG A 57 28.30 -9.71 34.53
C ARG A 57 27.17 -8.83 33.96
N ARG A 58 27.45 -8.06 32.90
CA ARG A 58 26.42 -7.27 32.19
C ARG A 58 25.35 -8.14 31.52
N VAL A 59 25.74 -9.29 30.97
CA VAL A 59 24.79 -10.24 30.37
C VAL A 59 23.90 -10.86 31.44
N GLU A 60 24.45 -11.24 32.59
CA GLU A 60 23.69 -11.77 33.72
C GLU A 60 22.71 -10.76 34.30
N GLU A 61 23.14 -9.51 34.51
CA GLU A 61 22.28 -8.40 34.95
C GLU A 61 21.12 -8.15 33.96
N PHE A 62 21.41 -8.18 32.66
CA PHE A 62 20.39 -8.04 31.62
C PHE A 62 19.37 -9.19 31.64
N LEU A 63 19.83 -10.43 31.80
CA LEU A 63 18.97 -11.61 31.87
C LEU A 63 18.10 -11.59 33.15
N ALA A 64 18.66 -11.18 34.29
CA ALA A 64 17.93 -11.00 35.54
C ALA A 64 16.83 -9.93 35.41
N ALA A 65 17.16 -8.77 34.83
CA ALA A 65 16.20 -7.69 34.59
C ALA A 65 15.08 -8.14 33.62
N LYS A 66 15.42 -8.91 32.58
CA LYS A 66 14.44 -9.47 31.63
C LYS A 66 13.50 -10.47 32.32
N LYS A 67 14.01 -11.30 33.23
CA LYS A 67 13.22 -12.24 34.04
C LYS A 67 12.25 -11.51 34.98
N GLN A 68 12.72 -10.46 35.68
CA GLN A 68 11.87 -9.64 36.54
C GLN A 68 10.76 -8.93 35.77
N ARG A 69 11.06 -8.38 34.58
CA ARG A 69 10.04 -7.77 33.70
C ARG A 69 8.96 -8.78 33.29
N ARG A 70 9.34 -10.00 32.91
CA ARG A 70 8.38 -11.06 32.57
C ARG A 70 7.49 -11.44 33.76
N GLN A 71 8.07 -11.56 34.95
CA GLN A 71 7.30 -11.86 36.17
C GLN A 71 6.33 -10.74 36.54
N LYS A 72 6.74 -9.47 36.39
CA LYS A 72 5.87 -8.32 36.62
C LYS A 72 4.69 -8.30 35.63
N LEU A 73 4.97 -8.53 34.34
CA LEU A 73 3.93 -8.59 33.30
C LEU A 73 2.93 -9.73 33.57
N ALA A 74 3.43 -10.92 33.93
CA ALA A 74 2.59 -12.07 34.26
C ALA A 74 1.69 -11.81 35.48
N ARG A 75 2.17 -11.08 36.50
CA ARG A 75 1.34 -10.66 37.64
C ARG A 75 0.24 -9.70 37.21
N GLN A 76 0.57 -8.70 36.38
CA GLN A 76 -0.41 -7.74 35.85
C GLN A 76 -1.48 -8.43 34.99
N ASP A 77 -1.09 -9.37 34.13
CA ASP A 77 -2.03 -10.15 33.32
C ASP A 77 -2.94 -11.02 34.19
N LYS A 78 -2.40 -11.64 35.25
CA LYS A 78 -3.19 -12.43 36.21
C LYS A 78 -4.19 -11.56 36.96
N GLU A 79 -3.79 -10.37 37.43
CA GLU A 79 -4.69 -9.41 38.07
C GLU A 79 -5.77 -8.88 37.11
N ALA A 80 -5.41 -8.57 35.87
CA ALA A 80 -6.36 -8.15 34.84
C ALA A 80 -7.38 -9.26 34.52
N CYS A 81 -6.92 -10.51 34.44
CA CYS A 81 -7.79 -11.69 34.26
C CYS A 81 -8.75 -11.87 35.44
N LEU A 82 -8.27 -11.76 36.68
CA LEU A 82 -9.10 -11.83 37.88
C LEU A 82 -10.12 -10.68 37.96
N ARG A 83 -9.72 -9.46 37.59
CA ARG A 83 -10.62 -8.30 37.53
C ARG A 83 -11.71 -8.51 36.49
N LYS A 84 -11.35 -9.04 35.31
CA LYS A 84 -12.30 -9.42 34.27
C LYS A 84 -13.26 -10.52 34.74
N ALA A 85 -12.75 -11.56 35.41
CA ALA A 85 -13.59 -12.63 35.94
C ALA A 85 -14.57 -12.14 37.03
N ARG A 86 -14.17 -11.18 37.87
CA ARG A 86 -15.07 -10.54 38.85
C ARG A 86 -16.16 -9.72 38.16
N GLN A 87 -15.81 -8.95 37.13
CA GLN A 87 -16.78 -8.21 36.33
C GLN A 87 -17.74 -9.17 35.60
N ASP A 88 -17.21 -10.19 34.91
CA ASP A 88 -18.01 -11.18 34.20
C ASP A 88 -18.96 -11.94 35.15
N ARG A 89 -18.57 -12.19 36.42
CA ARG A 89 -19.48 -12.75 37.44
C ARG A 89 -20.58 -11.79 37.87
N GLN A 90 -20.28 -10.50 38.02
CA GLN A 90 -21.30 -9.47 38.33
C GLN A 90 -22.30 -9.27 37.18
N PHE A 91 -21.89 -9.50 35.93
CA PHE A 91 -22.76 -9.40 34.76
C PHE A 91 -23.45 -10.73 34.38
N LYS A 92 -22.91 -11.89 34.75
CA LYS A 92 -23.53 -13.22 34.52
C LYS A 92 -24.75 -13.51 35.40
N SER A 93 -24.96 -12.78 36.49
CA SER A 93 -26.19 -12.88 37.29
C SER A 93 -27.40 -12.21 36.61
N PHE A 94 -27.23 -11.64 35.42
CA PHE A 94 -28.32 -11.14 34.59
C PHE A 94 -28.55 -12.10 33.41
N PRO A 95 -29.80 -12.51 33.14
CA PRO A 95 -30.11 -13.41 32.05
C PRO A 95 -29.90 -12.66 30.72
N TYR A 96 -28.71 -12.83 30.15
CA TYR A 96 -28.37 -12.40 28.80
C TYR A 96 -28.34 -13.65 27.92
N GLU A 97 -29.53 -14.17 27.57
CA GLU A 97 -29.64 -15.13 26.48
C GLU A 97 -29.60 -14.36 25.17
N LYS A 98 -28.51 -14.58 24.43
CA LYS A 98 -28.10 -13.80 23.28
C LYS A 98 -28.92 -14.07 22.02
N ASP A 99 -29.80 -15.08 22.07
CA ASP A 99 -30.39 -15.65 20.86
C ASP A 99 -31.90 -15.41 20.70
N HIS A 100 -32.64 -14.91 21.70
CA HIS A 100 -34.06 -14.59 21.53
C HIS A 100 -34.51 -13.36 22.34
N ILE A 101 -34.07 -12.16 21.95
CA ILE A 101 -34.79 -10.94 22.32
C ILE A 101 -35.86 -10.73 21.25
N GLU A 102 -37.08 -11.19 21.52
CA GLU A 102 -38.25 -10.91 20.68
C GLU A 102 -38.33 -9.40 20.38
N GLU A 103 -38.80 -9.05 19.18
CA GLU A 103 -38.84 -7.65 18.72
C GLU A 103 -39.62 -6.72 19.68
N ALA A 104 -40.65 -7.27 20.35
CA ALA A 104 -41.40 -6.61 21.42
C ALA A 104 -40.50 -6.22 22.62
N THR A 105 -39.52 -7.03 22.96
CA THR A 105 -38.57 -6.80 24.06
C THR A 105 -37.54 -5.73 23.69
N MET A 106 -37.12 -5.66 22.42
CA MET A 106 -36.29 -4.55 21.93
C MET A 106 -37.04 -3.21 21.95
N GLN A 107 -38.32 -3.18 21.60
CA GLN A 107 -39.14 -1.98 21.71
C GLN A 107 -39.32 -1.54 23.17
N ASN A 108 -39.47 -2.49 24.10
CA ASN A 108 -39.50 -2.21 25.54
C ASN A 108 -38.17 -1.60 26.04
N TYR A 109 -37.01 -2.07 25.58
CA TYR A 109 -35.72 -1.48 25.97
C TYR A 109 -35.50 -0.06 25.43
N LYS A 110 -36.06 0.27 24.25
CA LYS A 110 -36.03 1.63 23.71
C LYS A 110 -36.95 2.60 24.48
N ALA A 111 -37.93 2.10 25.23
CA ALA A 111 -38.86 2.93 25.97
C ALA A 111 -38.20 3.65 27.16
N GLY A 112 -37.26 3.01 27.86
CA GLY A 112 -36.56 3.59 29.01
C GLY A 112 -35.79 4.87 28.69
N PRO A 113 -34.81 4.85 27.76
CA PRO A 113 -34.06 6.05 27.38
C PRO A 113 -34.93 7.15 26.79
N LYS A 114 -36.00 6.79 26.05
CA LYS A 114 -36.96 7.77 25.51
C LYS A 114 -37.78 8.44 26.61
N ALA A 115 -38.26 7.68 27.58
CA ALA A 115 -38.99 8.21 28.72
C ALA A 115 -38.10 9.14 29.56
N TYR A 116 -36.84 8.75 29.77
CA TYR A 116 -35.84 9.56 30.46
C TYR A 116 -35.54 10.88 29.74
N GLN A 117 -35.30 10.83 28.42
CA GLN A 117 -35.08 12.04 27.62
C GLN A 117 -36.31 12.94 27.60
N LYS A 118 -37.51 12.36 27.47
CA LYS A 118 -38.76 13.11 27.49
C LYS A 118 -38.98 13.79 28.85
N PHE A 119 -38.68 13.11 29.96
CA PHE A 119 -38.78 13.67 31.30
C PHE A 119 -37.89 14.90 31.48
N PHE A 120 -36.59 14.80 31.14
CA PHE A 120 -35.68 15.95 31.28
C PHE A 120 -35.93 17.06 30.25
N LEU A 121 -36.46 16.72 29.07
CA LEU A 121 -36.93 17.71 28.11
C LEU A 121 -38.12 18.51 28.65
N GLN A 122 -39.06 17.83 29.33
CA GLN A 122 -40.24 18.48 29.90
C GLN A 122 -39.93 19.28 31.15
N ARG A 123 -39.02 18.79 32.00
CA ARG A 123 -38.66 19.43 33.27
C ARG A 123 -37.68 20.59 33.10
N ASP A 124 -36.61 20.35 32.33
CA ASP A 124 -35.44 21.23 32.29
C ASP A 124 -35.21 21.83 30.88
N GLY A 125 -36.07 21.51 29.89
CA GLY A 125 -35.90 21.97 28.51
C GLY A 125 -34.75 21.31 27.74
N VAL A 126 -34.07 20.33 28.34
CA VAL A 126 -32.86 19.71 27.77
C VAL A 126 -33.23 18.55 26.85
N ARG A 127 -32.99 18.72 25.55
CA ARG A 127 -33.30 17.72 24.51
C ARG A 127 -32.47 16.43 24.61
N TRP A 128 -31.28 16.50 25.21
CA TRP A 128 -30.35 15.38 25.36
C TRP A 128 -29.68 15.42 26.74
N ALA A 129 -30.38 14.98 27.78
CA ALA A 129 -29.76 14.81 29.09
C ALA A 129 -28.85 13.58 29.09
N ASP A 130 -27.61 13.75 29.54
CA ASP A 130 -26.71 12.62 29.81
C ASP A 130 -27.33 11.73 30.89
N ILE A 131 -27.27 10.42 30.67
CA ILE A 131 -27.79 9.44 31.64
C ILE A 131 -26.80 9.33 32.80
N THR A 132 -27.00 10.13 33.84
CA THR A 132 -26.19 10.12 35.06
C THR A 132 -26.88 9.34 36.19
N ALA A 133 -26.10 8.88 37.18
CA ALA A 133 -26.65 8.18 38.34
C ALA A 133 -27.65 9.07 39.12
N GLU A 134 -27.34 10.37 39.23
CA GLU A 134 -28.23 11.35 39.85
C GLU A 134 -29.48 11.58 39.01
N GLY A 135 -29.34 11.78 37.70
CA GLY A 135 -30.48 11.94 36.81
C GLY A 135 -31.39 10.71 36.78
N ILE A 136 -30.87 9.49 36.89
CA ILE A 136 -31.67 8.25 37.04
C ILE A 136 -32.45 8.27 38.36
N ARG A 137 -31.81 8.63 39.47
CA ARG A 137 -32.49 8.71 40.79
C ARG A 137 -33.60 9.73 40.76
N THR A 138 -33.34 10.89 40.18
CA THR A 138 -34.29 11.98 40.00
C THR A 138 -35.46 11.55 39.11
N PHE A 139 -35.17 10.93 37.96
CA PHE A 139 -36.18 10.36 37.06
C PHE A 139 -37.11 9.39 37.78
N PHE A 140 -36.58 8.41 38.53
CA PHE A 140 -37.41 7.43 39.24
C PHE A 140 -38.13 7.99 40.48
N ARG A 141 -37.59 9.05 41.10
CA ARG A 141 -38.22 9.72 42.24
C ARG A 141 -39.42 10.56 41.82
N GLU A 142 -39.31 11.25 40.69
CA GLU A 142 -40.29 12.25 40.24
C GLU A 142 -41.26 11.72 39.19
N THR A 143 -40.98 10.57 38.56
CA THR A 143 -41.90 9.95 37.61
C THR A 143 -43.08 9.31 38.35
N THR A 144 -44.24 9.97 38.31
CA THR A 144 -45.51 9.46 38.86
C THR A 144 -46.10 8.37 37.96
N CYS A 145 -45.49 7.18 37.92
CA CYS A 145 -46.06 6.02 37.22
C CYS A 145 -46.69 5.04 38.22
N HIS A 146 -48.01 4.96 38.24
CA HIS A 146 -48.76 4.09 39.17
C HIS A 146 -48.76 2.60 38.76
N LYS A 147 -48.05 2.21 37.70
CA LYS A 147 -47.97 0.82 37.22
C LYS A 147 -46.55 0.27 37.43
N PRO A 148 -46.33 -0.61 38.44
CA PRO A 148 -45.02 -1.22 38.72
C PRO A 148 -44.31 -1.86 37.50
N PRO A 149 -45.01 -2.54 36.57
CA PRO A 149 -44.38 -3.14 35.39
C PRO A 149 -43.73 -2.14 34.44
N THR A 150 -44.14 -0.87 34.46
CA THR A 150 -43.62 0.17 33.56
C THR A 150 -42.30 0.75 34.08
N LEU A 151 -42.15 0.86 35.41
CA LEU A 151 -40.90 1.32 36.02
C LEU A 151 -39.77 0.30 35.84
N ASP A 152 -40.07 -1.00 35.97
CA ASP A 152 -39.09 -2.06 35.70
C ASP A 152 -38.64 -2.04 34.23
N LYS A 153 -39.57 -1.81 33.29
CA LYS A 153 -39.24 -1.65 31.86
C LYS A 153 -38.31 -0.46 31.62
N TYR A 154 -38.55 0.68 32.26
CA TYR A 154 -37.67 1.85 32.13
C TYR A 154 -36.29 1.60 32.75
N ALA A 155 -36.23 0.94 33.90
CA ALA A 155 -34.98 0.62 34.57
C ALA A 155 -34.12 -0.31 33.70
N ARG A 156 -34.72 -1.39 33.16
CA ARG A 156 -34.02 -2.31 32.25
C ARG A 156 -33.59 -1.63 30.95
N GLY A 157 -34.43 -0.76 30.37
CA GLY A 157 -34.09 0.00 29.16
C GLY A 157 -32.91 0.96 29.36
N LEU A 158 -32.87 1.67 30.49
CA LEU A 158 -31.75 2.56 30.84
C LEU A 158 -30.47 1.78 31.13
N GLN A 159 -30.58 0.67 31.86
CA GLN A 159 -29.45 -0.23 32.12
C GLN A 159 -28.86 -0.81 30.82
N TRP A 160 -29.72 -1.23 29.88
CA TRP A 160 -29.30 -1.71 28.56
C TRP A 160 -28.57 -0.64 27.76
N HIS A 161 -29.08 0.60 27.76
CA HIS A 161 -28.45 1.71 27.06
C HIS A 161 -27.06 2.04 27.64
N LEU A 162 -26.93 2.08 28.98
CA LEU A 162 -25.65 2.30 29.65
C LEU A 162 -24.64 1.17 29.37
N TYR A 163 -25.10 -0.08 29.31
CA TYR A 163 -24.25 -1.21 28.94
C TYR A 163 -23.69 -1.09 27.52
N HIS A 164 -24.51 -0.72 26.54
CA HIS A 164 -24.05 -0.51 25.16
C HIS A 164 -23.15 0.71 25.00
N GLN A 165 -23.43 1.80 25.70
CA GLN A 165 -22.51 2.93 25.78
C GLN A 165 -21.16 2.50 26.38
N TRP A 166 -21.17 1.69 27.44
CA TRP A 166 -19.95 1.17 28.06
C TRP A 166 -19.17 0.23 27.12
N GLU A 167 -19.81 -0.72 26.46
CA GLU A 167 -19.17 -1.59 25.47
C GLU A 167 -18.59 -0.78 24.29
N ARG A 168 -19.31 0.25 23.82
CA ARG A 168 -18.82 1.18 22.80
C ARG A 168 -17.61 2.00 23.28
N LEU A 169 -17.63 2.51 24.51
CA LEU A 169 -16.50 3.25 25.09
C LEU A 169 -15.29 2.33 25.35
N LYS A 170 -15.53 1.05 25.64
CA LYS A 170 -14.49 0.03 25.83
C LYS A 170 -13.83 -0.35 24.51
N THR A 171 -14.58 -0.44 23.41
CA THR A 171 -14.01 -0.60 22.06
C THR A 171 -13.28 0.66 21.62
N GLU A 172 -13.84 1.85 21.85
CA GLU A 172 -13.19 3.14 21.55
C GLU A 172 -11.90 3.35 22.37
N LYS A 173 -11.86 3.02 23.66
CA LYS A 173 -10.63 3.09 24.49
C LYS A 173 -9.57 2.08 24.05
N LYS A 174 -9.97 0.85 23.69
CA LYS A 174 -9.05 -0.14 23.11
C LYS A 174 -8.48 0.34 21.78
N ASP A 175 -9.32 0.90 20.91
CA ASP A 175 -8.88 1.47 19.63
C ASP A 175 -7.99 2.70 19.82
N THR A 176 -8.27 3.55 20.81
CA THR A 176 -7.47 4.75 21.07
C THR A 176 -6.12 4.40 21.71
N ALA A 177 -6.08 3.42 22.62
CA ALA A 177 -4.83 2.89 23.17
C ALA A 177 -4.01 2.16 22.11
N ARG A 178 -4.66 1.37 21.24
CA ARG A 178 -4.03 0.74 20.08
C ARG A 178 -3.45 1.78 19.12
N ARG A 179 -4.21 2.84 18.80
CA ARG A 179 -3.74 3.95 17.96
C ARG A 179 -2.57 4.70 18.59
N ARG A 180 -2.59 5.01 19.88
CA ARG A 180 -1.44 5.66 20.55
C ARG A 180 -0.20 4.77 20.57
N GLN A 181 -0.38 3.46 20.71
CA GLN A 181 0.72 2.50 20.62
C GLN A 181 1.21 2.35 19.17
N GLU A 182 0.31 2.33 18.19
CA GLU A 182 0.61 2.36 16.75
C GLU A 182 1.33 3.68 16.36
N ASP A 183 0.93 4.83 16.89
CA ASP A 183 1.54 6.15 16.64
C ASP A 183 2.94 6.28 17.27
N GLN A 184 3.13 5.74 18.48
CA GLN A 184 4.46 5.68 19.12
C GLN A 184 5.41 4.70 18.42
N LEU A 185 4.88 3.61 17.87
CA LEU A 185 5.64 2.68 17.04
C LEU A 185 5.92 3.26 15.65
N ASP A 186 4.99 4.03 15.07
CA ASP A 186 5.16 4.69 13.77
C ASP A 186 6.28 5.75 13.81
N LYS A 187 6.45 6.50 14.92
CA LYS A 187 7.59 7.41 15.12
C LYS A 187 8.96 6.71 15.17
N HIS A 188 9.01 5.45 15.62
CA HIS A 188 10.24 4.66 15.62
C HIS A 188 10.44 3.90 14.29
N ASP A 189 9.36 3.63 13.56
CA ASP A 189 9.38 3.00 12.23
C ASP A 189 9.72 4.02 11.12
N GLU A 190 9.48 5.32 11.33
CA GLU A 190 9.89 6.40 10.42
C GLU A 190 11.38 6.25 10.07
N LEU A 191 12.27 6.18 11.07
CA LEU A 191 13.73 6.06 10.88
C LEU A 191 14.23 4.78 10.17
N THR A 192 13.44 3.69 10.10
CA THR A 192 13.89 2.40 9.52
C THR A 192 13.21 1.99 8.22
N ASP A 193 12.08 2.63 7.86
CA ASP A 193 11.33 2.36 6.62
C ASP A 193 11.65 3.35 5.47
N HIS A 194 12.64 4.24 5.64
CA HIS A 194 13.04 5.20 4.59
C HIS A 194 13.94 4.52 3.57
N LEU A 195 13.38 4.19 2.41
CA LEU A 195 14.20 3.92 1.24
C LEU A 195 14.56 5.25 0.59
N SER A 196 15.84 5.40 0.24
CA SER A 196 16.24 6.36 -0.77
C SER A 196 15.61 6.01 -2.13
N PRO A 197 15.49 6.94 -3.09
CA PRO A 197 15.08 6.60 -4.45
C PRO A 197 15.91 5.44 -5.03
N GLU A 198 17.19 5.40 -4.72
CA GLU A 198 18.15 4.37 -5.13
C GLU A 198 17.82 3.01 -4.48
N ASP A 199 17.51 2.99 -3.18
CA ASP A 199 17.09 1.75 -2.50
C ASP A 199 15.73 1.25 -3.02
N TRP A 200 14.84 2.17 -3.41
CA TRP A 200 13.56 1.80 -4.02
C TRP A 200 13.74 1.26 -5.43
N GLU A 201 14.67 1.83 -6.19
CA GLU A 201 15.09 1.28 -7.48
C GLU A 201 15.61 -0.15 -7.29
N LEU A 202 16.59 -0.33 -6.40
CA LEU A 202 17.16 -1.63 -6.06
C LEU A 202 16.08 -2.63 -5.61
N PHE A 203 15.11 -2.19 -4.81
CA PHE A 203 13.97 -3.00 -4.41
C PHE A 203 13.14 -3.52 -5.61
N ASN A 204 12.92 -2.69 -6.63
CA ASN A 204 12.21 -3.10 -7.84
C ASN A 204 13.09 -3.98 -8.74
N LYS A 205 14.40 -3.70 -8.87
CA LYS A 205 15.33 -4.57 -9.60
C LYS A 205 15.36 -5.97 -9.00
N THR A 206 15.51 -6.08 -7.67
CA THR A 206 15.51 -7.36 -6.96
C THR A 206 14.17 -8.10 -7.09
N GLN A 207 13.04 -7.41 -7.27
CA GLN A 207 11.76 -8.06 -7.59
C GLN A 207 11.76 -8.70 -8.98
N LEU A 208 12.33 -8.02 -9.97
CA LEU A 208 12.47 -8.53 -11.34
C LEU A 208 13.48 -9.67 -11.42
N GLU A 209 14.60 -9.59 -10.69
CA GLU A 209 15.54 -10.70 -10.53
C GLU A 209 14.84 -11.94 -9.94
N ASN A 210 14.02 -11.76 -8.89
CA ASN A 210 13.21 -12.83 -8.33
C ASN A 210 12.21 -13.45 -9.33
N ALA A 211 11.83 -12.72 -10.38
CA ALA A 211 10.99 -13.26 -11.45
C ALA A 211 11.79 -14.06 -12.48
N SER A 212 13.10 -13.81 -12.57
CA SER A 212 14.03 -14.42 -13.53
C SER A 212 14.73 -15.67 -12.97
N LEU A 213 14.62 -15.93 -11.66
CA LEU A 213 15.15 -17.14 -11.03
C LEU A 213 14.56 -18.41 -11.66
N SER A 214 15.40 -19.42 -11.84
CA SER A 214 15.03 -20.74 -12.34
C SER A 214 14.03 -21.45 -11.40
N LYS A 215 13.34 -22.48 -11.91
CA LYS A 215 12.42 -23.30 -11.09
C LYS A 215 13.15 -23.97 -9.93
N GLU A 216 14.40 -24.33 -10.13
CA GLU A 216 15.30 -24.94 -9.16
C GLU A 216 15.63 -23.96 -8.03
N GLU A 217 15.99 -22.72 -8.36
CA GLU A 217 16.28 -21.66 -7.39
C GLU A 217 15.04 -21.21 -6.61
N LEU A 218 13.87 -21.22 -7.28
CA LEU A 218 12.60 -20.92 -6.64
C LEU A 218 12.06 -22.10 -5.79
N ARG A 219 12.64 -23.29 -5.90
CA ARG A 219 12.16 -24.49 -5.21
C ARG A 219 12.20 -24.28 -3.69
N GLY A 220 11.09 -24.57 -3.00
CA GLY A 220 10.97 -24.42 -1.55
C GLY A 220 10.72 -23.00 -1.04
N THR A 221 10.86 -21.96 -1.89
CA THR A 221 10.58 -20.57 -1.49
C THR A 221 9.08 -20.24 -1.44
N GLY A 222 8.27 -21.01 -2.19
CA GLY A 222 6.85 -20.71 -2.43
C GLY A 222 6.62 -19.49 -3.32
N ILE A 223 7.65 -19.02 -4.01
CA ILE A 223 7.65 -17.94 -5.00
C ILE A 223 7.63 -18.57 -6.39
N THR A 224 6.96 -17.92 -7.34
CA THR A 224 6.93 -18.33 -8.74
C THR A 224 7.21 -17.11 -9.62
N ALA A 225 7.75 -17.29 -10.82
CA ALA A 225 7.97 -16.22 -11.79
C ALA A 225 6.72 -15.34 -12.02
N VAL A 226 5.57 -15.98 -12.35
CA VAL A 226 4.26 -15.31 -12.46
C VAL A 226 3.90 -14.57 -11.18
N GLY A 227 4.16 -15.21 -10.04
CA GLY A 227 3.83 -14.66 -8.74
C GLY A 227 4.67 -13.44 -8.37
N SER A 228 5.94 -13.41 -8.80
CA SER A 228 6.88 -12.30 -8.66
C SER A 228 6.48 -11.14 -9.56
N LEU A 229 6.15 -11.38 -10.85
CA LEU A 229 5.61 -10.35 -11.74
C LEU A 229 4.32 -9.74 -11.19
N GLN A 230 3.40 -10.58 -10.69
CA GLN A 230 2.18 -10.09 -10.04
C GLN A 230 2.49 -9.31 -8.76
N ALA A 231 3.48 -9.72 -7.96
CA ALA A 231 3.86 -8.99 -6.74
C ALA A 231 4.45 -7.62 -7.07
N TRP A 232 5.27 -7.54 -8.11
CA TRP A 232 5.83 -6.30 -8.63
C TRP A 232 4.73 -5.35 -9.12
N ALA A 233 3.81 -5.85 -9.96
CA ALA A 233 2.64 -5.10 -10.42
C ALA A 233 1.77 -4.59 -9.25
N ASP A 234 1.48 -5.44 -8.27
CA ASP A 234 0.69 -5.05 -7.10
C ASP A 234 1.42 -4.00 -6.25
N ASN A 235 2.73 -4.13 -6.09
CA ASN A 235 3.53 -3.20 -5.29
C ASN A 235 3.68 -1.83 -5.97
N LEU A 236 3.81 -1.80 -7.31
CA LEU A 236 3.82 -0.55 -8.07
C LEU A 236 2.44 0.10 -8.13
N ALA A 237 1.35 -0.67 -8.17
CA ALA A 237 0.00 -0.12 -8.01
C ALA A 237 -0.20 0.52 -6.63
N LEU A 238 0.33 -0.10 -5.55
CA LEU A 238 0.32 0.50 -4.22
C LEU A 238 1.14 1.80 -4.17
N PHE A 239 2.29 1.83 -4.84
CA PHE A 239 3.18 2.98 -4.92
C PHE A 239 2.56 4.15 -5.68
N SER A 240 2.16 3.92 -6.94
CA SER A 240 1.66 4.95 -7.85
C SER A 240 0.26 5.46 -7.48
N CYS A 241 -0.66 4.56 -7.12
CA CYS A 241 -2.05 4.93 -6.81
C CYS A 241 -2.25 5.31 -5.34
N ILE A 242 -1.26 5.05 -4.47
CA ILE A 242 -1.35 5.25 -3.00
C ILE A 242 -2.54 4.50 -2.36
N ILE A 243 -2.93 3.37 -2.95
CA ILE A 243 -4.07 2.55 -2.50
C ILE A 243 -3.69 1.60 -1.37
N ARG A 244 -4.70 1.01 -0.73
CA ARG A 244 -4.50 0.00 0.32
C ARG A 244 -4.17 -1.36 -0.32
N SER A 245 -3.41 -2.19 0.39
CA SER A 245 -3.16 -3.60 -0.03
C SER A 245 -4.45 -4.42 -0.15
N LYS A 246 -5.48 -4.10 0.64
CA LYS A 246 -6.79 -4.73 0.47
C LYS A 246 -7.38 -4.41 -0.91
N THR A 247 -7.30 -3.15 -1.34
CA THR A 247 -7.77 -2.68 -2.65
C THR A 247 -7.12 -3.44 -3.80
N THR A 248 -5.79 -3.58 -3.83
CA THR A 248 -5.11 -4.32 -4.92
C THR A 248 -5.50 -5.80 -4.98
N ARG A 249 -5.88 -6.38 -3.83
CA ARG A 249 -6.30 -7.80 -3.74
C ARG A 249 -7.76 -8.00 -4.09
N GLU A 250 -8.59 -6.98 -3.98
CA GLU A 250 -10.04 -7.06 -4.23
C GLU A 250 -10.45 -6.46 -5.58
N MET A 251 -9.48 -5.95 -6.34
CA MET A 251 -9.68 -5.32 -7.63
C MET A 251 -10.07 -6.34 -8.70
N GLN A 252 -11.23 -6.12 -9.31
CA GLN A 252 -11.83 -6.99 -10.33
C GLN A 252 -11.52 -6.48 -11.74
N TRP A 253 -11.71 -7.31 -12.75
CA TRP A 253 -11.58 -6.84 -14.13
C TRP A 253 -12.56 -5.74 -14.48
N SER A 254 -13.78 -5.77 -13.94
CA SER A 254 -14.75 -4.68 -14.14
C SER A 254 -14.33 -3.34 -13.54
N ASP A 255 -13.36 -3.37 -12.62
CA ASP A 255 -12.82 -2.18 -11.96
C ASP A 255 -11.72 -1.51 -12.81
N GLN A 256 -11.22 -2.20 -13.84
CA GLN A 256 -10.38 -1.62 -14.87
C GLN A 256 -11.27 -1.05 -15.96
N ALA A 257 -11.09 0.22 -16.27
CA ALA A 257 -11.61 0.75 -17.50
C ALA A 257 -10.55 1.65 -18.13
N ALA A 258 -10.14 1.36 -19.36
CA ALA A 258 -9.59 2.40 -20.21
C ALA A 258 -10.77 3.32 -20.53
N ARG A 259 -10.98 4.34 -19.70
CA ARG A 259 -11.91 5.39 -20.10
C ARG A 259 -11.29 6.17 -21.27
N ILE A 260 -9.97 6.39 -21.30
CA ILE A 260 -9.39 7.48 -22.10
C ILE A 260 -7.90 7.25 -22.37
N GLU A 261 -7.58 6.96 -23.63
CA GLU A 261 -6.24 6.98 -24.22
C GLU A 261 -5.16 6.08 -23.56
N PRO A 262 -4.13 5.64 -24.31
CA PRO A 262 -3.11 4.69 -23.85
C PRO A 262 -2.26 5.16 -22.66
N MET A 263 -2.54 6.34 -22.09
CA MET A 263 -1.74 7.06 -21.10
C MET A 263 -2.26 6.95 -19.66
N VAL A 264 -3.49 6.48 -19.41
CA VAL A 264 -4.08 6.49 -18.05
C VAL A 264 -4.62 5.12 -17.63
N GLU A 265 -4.04 4.53 -16.58
CA GLU A 265 -4.66 3.40 -15.88
C GLU A 265 -5.69 3.95 -14.89
N VAL A 266 -6.97 3.61 -15.06
CA VAL A 266 -8.04 4.01 -14.14
C VAL A 266 -8.46 2.82 -13.29
N ASN A 267 -8.14 2.90 -12.00
CA ASN A 267 -8.50 1.92 -10.99
C ASN A 267 -9.77 2.36 -10.27
N ILE A 268 -10.86 1.60 -10.43
CA ILE A 268 -12.16 1.86 -9.80
C ILE A 268 -12.38 0.88 -8.64
N ALA A 269 -12.05 1.28 -7.41
CA ALA A 269 -12.25 0.41 -6.25
C ALA A 269 -13.51 0.76 -5.48
N HIS A 270 -14.25 -0.22 -4.97
CA HIS A 270 -15.29 0.04 -3.98
C HIS A 270 -14.68 0.02 -2.58
N ASN A 271 -14.80 1.12 -1.83
CA ASN A 271 -14.35 1.14 -0.44
C ASN A 271 -15.35 0.44 0.50
N GLU A 272 -14.98 0.30 1.78
CA GLU A 272 -15.80 -0.40 2.80
C GLU A 272 -17.17 0.24 3.04
N ASN A 273 -17.42 1.43 2.48
CA ASN A 273 -18.71 2.12 2.50
C ASN A 273 -19.48 2.01 1.17
N GLY A 274 -19.02 1.15 0.24
CA GLY A 274 -19.67 0.91 -1.05
C GLY A 274 -19.43 1.99 -2.11
N ARG A 275 -18.36 2.80 -2.01
CA ARG A 275 -18.10 3.93 -2.94
C ARG A 275 -16.99 3.66 -3.93
N ILE A 276 -17.19 4.11 -5.16
CA ILE A 276 -16.23 4.12 -6.26
C ILE A 276 -15.10 5.13 -5.96
N GLU A 277 -13.91 4.60 -5.70
CA GLU A 277 -12.65 5.30 -5.62
C GLU A 277 -11.97 5.20 -6.99
N ILE A 278 -11.78 6.33 -7.65
CA ILE A 278 -11.07 6.41 -8.92
C ILE A 278 -9.62 6.81 -8.64
N HIS A 279 -8.68 6.03 -9.15
CA HIS A 279 -7.25 6.38 -9.15
C HIS A 279 -6.76 6.36 -10.59
N SER A 280 -6.06 7.41 -11.00
CA SER A 280 -5.44 7.51 -12.32
C SER A 280 -3.93 7.52 -12.20
N VAL A 281 -3.25 6.75 -13.07
CA VAL A 281 -1.78 6.69 -13.13
C VAL A 281 -1.33 6.94 -14.55
N LEU A 282 -0.34 7.84 -14.69
CA LEU A 282 0.37 8.12 -15.94
C LEU A 282 1.51 7.12 -16.17
N ARG A 283 1.96 6.98 -17.42
CA ARG A 283 3.17 6.22 -17.76
C ARG A 283 4.35 6.80 -17.01
N HIS A 284 5.16 5.94 -16.40
CA HIS A 284 6.39 6.38 -15.77
C HIS A 284 7.49 6.55 -16.83
N LYS A 285 8.33 7.59 -16.69
CA LYS A 285 9.45 7.80 -17.63
C LYS A 285 10.41 6.60 -17.67
N ASN A 286 10.64 5.97 -16.52
CA ASN A 286 11.39 4.74 -16.36
C ASN A 286 10.43 3.54 -16.17
N PRO A 287 10.39 2.56 -17.08
CA PRO A 287 9.50 1.40 -17.00
C PRO A 287 9.63 0.57 -15.71
N LEU A 288 10.79 0.59 -15.03
CA LEU A 288 11.00 -0.11 -13.76
C LEU A 288 10.00 0.31 -12.65
N PHE A 289 9.47 1.53 -12.74
CA PHE A 289 8.50 2.08 -11.80
C PHE A 289 7.08 2.23 -12.39
N ASP A 290 6.86 1.80 -13.64
CA ASP A 290 5.57 1.93 -14.30
C ASP A 290 4.61 0.81 -13.88
N SER A 291 3.53 1.17 -13.16
CA SER A 291 2.52 0.19 -12.71
C SER A 291 1.82 -0.50 -13.87
N ARG A 292 1.65 0.19 -14.99
CA ARG A 292 0.92 -0.25 -16.17
C ARG A 292 1.77 -1.24 -16.94
N PHE A 293 3.05 -0.94 -17.13
CA PHE A 293 4.00 -1.91 -17.70
C PHE A 293 4.09 -3.16 -16.84
N ALA A 294 4.27 -3.00 -15.52
CA ALA A 294 4.35 -4.13 -14.61
C ALA A 294 3.09 -4.99 -14.63
N ARG A 295 1.92 -4.35 -14.70
CA ARG A 295 0.64 -5.01 -14.87
C ARG A 295 0.59 -5.78 -16.19
N SER A 296 1.01 -5.18 -17.31
CA SER A 296 1.05 -5.85 -18.62
C SER A 296 2.02 -7.04 -18.64
N CYS A 297 3.21 -6.93 -18.04
CA CYS A 297 4.14 -8.05 -17.88
C CYS A 297 3.49 -9.23 -17.17
N HIS A 298 2.83 -8.99 -16.04
CA HIS A 298 2.12 -10.04 -15.31
C HIS A 298 1.00 -10.64 -16.16
N LEU A 299 0.16 -9.80 -16.77
CA LEU A 299 -1.05 -10.23 -17.46
C LEU A 299 -0.75 -11.01 -18.74
N PHE A 300 0.09 -10.49 -19.63
CA PHE A 300 0.41 -11.16 -20.89
C PHE A 300 1.19 -12.46 -20.65
N TYR A 301 2.13 -12.46 -19.70
CA TYR A 301 2.82 -13.69 -19.31
C TYR A 301 1.86 -14.72 -18.71
N LEU A 302 0.92 -14.28 -17.86
CA LEU A 302 -0.10 -15.15 -17.29
C LEU A 302 -0.95 -15.79 -18.40
N TRP A 303 -1.44 -15.03 -19.38
CA TRP A 303 -2.29 -15.56 -20.45
C TRP A 303 -1.56 -16.49 -21.42
N GLU A 304 -0.36 -16.11 -21.87
CA GLU A 304 0.39 -16.91 -22.84
C GLU A 304 0.93 -18.21 -22.24
N LYS A 305 1.32 -18.22 -20.95
CA LYS A 305 1.99 -19.39 -20.34
C LYS A 305 1.15 -20.20 -19.37
N LYS A 306 0.09 -19.63 -18.76
CA LYS A 306 -0.62 -20.29 -17.64
C LYS A 306 -2.13 -20.33 -17.76
N ARG A 307 -2.76 -19.21 -18.17
CA ARG A 307 -4.20 -19.04 -18.13
C ARG A 307 -4.82 -19.43 -19.48
N LYS A 308 -5.45 -20.61 -19.50
CA LYS A 308 -6.14 -21.14 -20.68
C LYS A 308 -7.44 -20.39 -21.04
N LYS A 309 -8.09 -19.75 -20.06
CA LYS A 309 -9.36 -19.03 -20.27
C LYS A 309 -9.10 -17.57 -20.65
N ILE A 310 -9.44 -17.22 -21.89
CA ILE A 310 -9.42 -15.84 -22.41
C ILE A 310 -10.68 -15.06 -21.98
N LEU A 311 -10.63 -13.73 -22.05
CA LEU A 311 -11.80 -12.88 -21.90
C LEU A 311 -12.54 -12.85 -23.24
N LYS A 312 -13.79 -13.35 -23.28
CA LYS A 312 -14.60 -13.40 -24.50
C LYS A 312 -15.64 -12.30 -24.47
N ALA A 313 -15.86 -11.66 -25.61
CA ALA A 313 -16.94 -10.68 -25.74
C ALA A 313 -18.31 -11.36 -25.55
N GLY A 314 -19.17 -10.74 -24.73
CA GLY A 314 -20.49 -11.25 -24.32
C GLY A 314 -20.46 -12.18 -23.10
N ASP A 315 -19.28 -12.66 -22.65
CA ASP A 315 -19.16 -13.49 -21.46
C ASP A 315 -18.97 -12.61 -20.22
N LYS A 316 -19.95 -12.51 -19.32
CA LYS A 316 -19.83 -11.69 -18.11
C LYS A 316 -19.10 -12.39 -16.96
N SER A 317 -18.73 -13.66 -17.09
CA SER A 317 -18.14 -14.44 -15.99
C SER A 317 -16.80 -13.86 -15.51
N TRP A 318 -16.04 -13.22 -16.41
CA TRP A 318 -14.74 -12.66 -16.08
C TRP A 318 -14.80 -11.31 -15.37
N GLN A 319 -15.94 -10.60 -15.42
CA GLN A 319 -16.06 -9.25 -14.83
C GLN A 319 -15.76 -9.26 -13.32
N ARG A 320 -16.17 -10.34 -12.63
CA ARG A 320 -15.95 -10.54 -11.18
C ARG A 320 -14.63 -11.25 -10.86
N GLU A 321 -13.89 -11.70 -11.87
CA GLU A 321 -12.57 -12.28 -11.65
C GLU A 321 -11.61 -11.16 -11.23
N MET A 322 -10.70 -11.50 -10.32
CA MET A 322 -9.71 -10.59 -9.79
C MET A 322 -8.60 -10.40 -10.82
N ILE A 323 -8.08 -9.17 -10.94
CA ILE A 323 -6.93 -8.87 -11.81
C ILE A 323 -5.66 -9.53 -11.24
N SER A 324 -5.57 -9.58 -9.91
CA SER A 324 -4.52 -10.23 -9.15
C SER A 324 -5.07 -11.46 -8.43
N PRO A 325 -5.41 -12.54 -9.17
CA PRO A 325 -6.05 -13.71 -8.59
C PRO A 325 -5.11 -14.47 -7.66
N GLY A 326 -5.69 -15.20 -6.71
CA GLY A 326 -5.01 -16.22 -5.94
C GLY A 326 -4.83 -17.50 -6.75
N SER A 327 -3.95 -18.40 -6.28
CA SER A 327 -3.59 -19.62 -7.03
C SER A 327 -4.73 -20.63 -7.22
N LYS A 328 -5.77 -20.60 -6.38
CA LYS A 328 -6.84 -21.60 -6.37
C LYS A 328 -8.18 -21.14 -6.95
N ASN A 329 -8.44 -19.83 -6.98
CA ASN A 329 -9.75 -19.30 -7.37
C ASN A 329 -9.57 -17.92 -8.01
N PRO A 330 -9.97 -17.72 -9.28
CA PRO A 330 -9.86 -16.42 -9.95
C PRO A 330 -10.76 -15.34 -9.35
N LEU A 331 -11.82 -15.71 -8.62
CA LEU A 331 -12.73 -14.78 -7.92
C LEU A 331 -12.17 -14.31 -6.57
N LYS A 332 -11.07 -14.89 -6.10
CA LYS A 332 -10.44 -14.50 -4.84
C LYS A 332 -9.06 -13.97 -5.11
N GLY A 333 -8.79 -12.76 -4.63
CA GLY A 333 -7.47 -12.18 -4.73
C GLY A 333 -6.43 -13.01 -4.00
N ARG A 334 -5.17 -12.70 -4.27
CA ARG A 334 -4.05 -13.17 -3.46
C ARG A 334 -4.30 -12.87 -1.97
N CYS A 335 -4.05 -13.82 -1.07
CA CYS A 335 -4.18 -13.55 0.36
C CYS A 335 -3.03 -12.65 0.86
N ALA A 336 -3.27 -11.89 1.93
CA ALA A 336 -2.30 -10.97 2.50
C ALA A 336 -0.98 -11.67 2.90
N ALA A 337 -1.06 -12.91 3.42
CA ALA A 337 0.12 -13.69 3.78
C ALA A 337 1.01 -14.00 2.57
N THR A 338 0.41 -14.37 1.44
CA THR A 338 1.15 -14.61 0.19
C THR A 338 1.77 -13.31 -0.33
N GLN A 339 1.02 -12.21 -0.37
CA GLN A 339 1.57 -10.91 -0.77
C GLN A 339 2.77 -10.51 0.11
N ALA A 340 2.64 -10.66 1.43
CA ALA A 340 3.71 -10.39 2.37
C ALA A 340 4.93 -11.28 2.16
N ARG A 341 4.76 -12.55 1.75
CA ARG A 341 5.86 -13.47 1.45
C ARG A 341 6.72 -12.97 0.28
N TYR A 342 6.10 -12.53 -0.81
CA TYR A 342 6.84 -11.98 -1.96
C TYR A 342 7.62 -10.72 -1.59
N ILE A 343 6.98 -9.78 -0.89
CA ILE A 343 7.63 -8.54 -0.44
C ILE A 343 8.78 -8.86 0.55
N ARG A 344 8.56 -9.76 1.52
CA ARG A 344 9.58 -10.15 2.50
C ARG A 344 10.79 -10.82 1.87
N SER A 345 10.60 -11.60 0.80
CA SER A 345 11.73 -12.22 0.11
C SER A 345 12.72 -11.15 -0.38
N VAL A 346 12.22 -10.08 -0.96
CA VAL A 346 13.02 -8.95 -1.45
C VAL A 346 13.61 -8.17 -0.28
N GLN A 347 12.78 -7.85 0.73
CA GLN A 347 13.24 -7.13 1.92
C GLN A 347 14.36 -7.87 2.65
N ASN A 348 14.26 -9.20 2.77
CA ASN A 348 15.30 -10.03 3.39
C ASN A 348 16.60 -10.03 2.57
N ARG A 349 16.52 -10.12 1.24
CA ARG A 349 17.69 -10.05 0.35
C ARG A 349 18.42 -8.71 0.50
N LEU A 350 17.66 -7.62 0.64
CA LEU A 350 18.19 -6.25 0.75
C LEU A 350 18.41 -5.80 2.19
N SER A 351 18.24 -6.68 3.19
CA SER A 351 18.31 -6.33 4.62
C SER A 351 17.39 -5.17 5.06
N ILE A 352 16.30 -4.93 4.32
CA ILE A 352 15.29 -3.92 4.62
C ILE A 352 14.38 -4.45 5.74
N ARG A 353 14.18 -3.67 6.79
CA ARG A 353 13.27 -4.04 7.90
C ARG A 353 12.03 -3.18 7.87
N SER A 354 10.90 -3.78 7.48
CA SER A 354 9.59 -3.13 7.57
C SER A 354 8.55 -3.97 8.31
N ARG A 355 7.80 -3.35 9.21
CA ARG A 355 6.68 -4.00 9.91
C ARG A 355 5.41 -4.05 9.07
N LYS A 356 5.11 -2.99 8.32
CA LYS A 356 3.91 -2.87 7.49
C LYS A 356 4.16 -3.39 6.06
N VAL A 357 4.58 -4.65 5.96
CA VAL A 357 5.04 -5.32 4.73
C VAL A 357 4.06 -5.16 3.56
N THR A 358 2.77 -5.45 3.75
CA THR A 358 1.80 -5.38 2.65
C THR A 358 1.47 -3.95 2.21
N HIS A 359 1.78 -2.94 3.03
CA HIS A 359 1.59 -1.52 2.70
C HIS A 359 2.89 -0.84 2.27
N PHE A 360 3.95 -1.61 2.01
CA PHE A 360 5.28 -1.09 1.75
C PHE A 360 5.31 -0.14 0.55
N GLY A 361 4.81 -0.56 -0.62
CA GLY A 361 4.74 0.31 -1.81
C GLY A 361 3.98 1.61 -1.58
N ARG A 362 2.82 1.56 -0.89
CA ARG A 362 2.03 2.77 -0.55
C ARG A 362 2.85 3.76 0.26
N LYS A 363 3.57 3.29 1.29
CA LYS A 363 4.44 4.15 2.10
C LYS A 363 5.54 4.79 1.24
N GLN A 364 6.15 4.03 0.34
CA GLN A 364 7.20 4.57 -0.54
C GLN A 364 6.63 5.61 -1.50
N GLY A 365 5.41 5.42 -2.03
CA GLY A 365 4.74 6.42 -2.88
C GLY A 365 4.49 7.75 -2.16
N ILE A 366 3.98 7.71 -0.93
CA ILE A 366 3.78 8.93 -0.12
C ILE A 366 5.11 9.66 0.09
N LYS A 367 6.17 8.91 0.44
CA LYS A 367 7.50 9.47 0.65
C LYS A 367 8.10 10.05 -0.63
N TRP A 368 7.87 9.38 -1.76
CA TRP A 368 8.28 9.84 -3.08
C TRP A 368 7.69 11.23 -3.36
N LEU A 369 6.37 11.39 -3.20
CA LEU A 369 5.71 12.67 -3.40
C LEU A 369 6.24 13.78 -2.49
N MET A 370 6.47 13.47 -1.21
CA MET A 370 7.03 14.44 -0.27
C MET A 370 8.44 14.88 -0.69
N LYS A 371 9.27 13.96 -1.18
CA LYS A 371 10.61 14.26 -1.70
C LYS A 371 10.55 15.06 -3.01
N SER A 372 9.55 14.81 -3.84
CA SER A 372 9.28 15.55 -5.06
C SER A 372 8.65 16.94 -4.81
N GLY A 373 8.65 17.46 -3.58
CA GLY A 373 8.15 18.80 -3.28
C GLY A 373 6.63 18.96 -3.39
N ILE A 374 5.87 17.87 -3.42
CA ILE A 374 4.40 17.95 -3.53
C ILE A 374 3.81 18.44 -2.20
N PRO A 375 2.95 19.49 -2.21
CA PRO A 375 2.31 19.99 -1.00
C PRO A 375 1.58 18.89 -0.24
N MET A 376 1.74 18.87 1.09
CA MET A 376 1.12 17.85 1.95
C MET A 376 -0.42 17.80 1.80
N ALA A 377 -1.06 18.93 1.48
CA ALA A 377 -2.50 18.96 1.19
C ALA A 377 -2.88 18.08 -0.02
N ASP A 378 -2.08 18.10 -1.09
CA ASP A 378 -2.31 17.29 -2.28
C ASP A 378 -1.92 15.82 -2.05
N VAL A 379 -0.84 15.58 -1.30
CA VAL A 379 -0.49 14.23 -0.83
C VAL A 379 -1.61 13.64 0.02
N GLN A 380 -2.22 14.43 0.91
CA GLN A 380 -3.33 13.97 1.76
C GLN A 380 -4.60 13.68 0.95
N LYS A 381 -4.91 14.49 -0.07
CA LYS A 381 -6.00 14.23 -1.03
C LYS A 381 -5.76 12.93 -1.78
N ALA A 382 -4.58 12.75 -2.38
CA ALA A 382 -4.23 11.54 -3.14
C ALA A 382 -4.16 10.28 -2.26
N ALA A 383 -3.52 10.38 -1.09
CA ALA A 383 -3.40 9.28 -0.14
C ALA A 383 -4.71 8.99 0.60
N LYS A 384 -5.73 9.83 0.43
CA LYS A 384 -7.03 9.78 1.11
C LYS A 384 -6.85 9.62 2.62
N PHE A 385 -5.89 10.36 3.18
CA PHE A 385 -5.68 10.42 4.62
C PHE A 385 -6.89 11.13 5.22
N ALA A 386 -7.68 10.39 5.99
CA ALA A 386 -8.86 10.94 6.65
C ALA A 386 -8.45 12.11 7.55
N GLN A 387 -8.60 13.35 7.07
CA GLN A 387 -8.53 14.50 7.94
C GLN A 387 -9.70 14.45 8.93
N GLN A 388 -9.39 14.82 10.16
CA GLN A 388 -10.30 14.82 11.30
C GLN A 388 -11.49 15.78 11.08
N MET A 389 -12.55 15.53 11.84
CA MET A 389 -13.82 16.28 11.97
C MET A 389 -14.98 16.00 10.99
N ASN A 390 -14.77 15.53 9.75
CA ASN A 390 -15.91 15.18 8.88
C ASN A 390 -15.70 13.85 8.12
N LYS A 391 -15.47 12.79 8.90
CA LYS A 391 -15.38 11.40 8.40
C LYS A 391 -16.56 10.95 7.55
N HIS A 392 -17.73 11.57 7.69
CA HIS A 392 -18.92 11.22 6.92
C HIS A 392 -19.11 12.08 5.67
N PHE A 393 -18.53 13.29 5.61
CA PHE A 393 -18.72 14.22 4.49
C PHE A 393 -17.57 14.12 3.46
N ASN A 394 -16.31 14.01 3.90
CA ASN A 394 -15.17 13.84 2.98
C ASN A 394 -15.03 12.40 2.46
N MET A 395 -15.52 11.41 3.22
CA MET A 395 -15.72 10.07 2.65
C MET A 395 -16.96 10.00 1.75
N SER A 396 -17.63 11.14 1.52
CA SER A 396 -18.87 11.24 0.75
C SER A 396 -18.77 11.73 -0.70
N TYR A 397 -17.57 12.01 -1.22
CA TYR A 397 -17.39 12.47 -2.61
C TYR A 397 -16.18 11.80 -3.27
N ALA A 398 -16.23 11.66 -4.60
CA ALA A 398 -15.13 11.14 -5.40
C ALA A 398 -14.10 12.26 -5.61
N ASP A 399 -13.01 12.23 -4.84
CA ASP A 399 -11.89 13.15 -5.00
C ASP A 399 -10.90 12.58 -6.02
N ASP A 400 -10.64 13.36 -7.06
CA ASP A 400 -9.70 13.04 -8.13
C ASP A 400 -8.26 13.13 -7.61
N THR A 401 -7.37 12.27 -8.13
CA THR A 401 -5.94 12.37 -7.80
C THR A 401 -5.38 13.63 -8.45
N PRO A 402 -4.79 14.59 -7.71
CA PRO A 402 -4.27 15.82 -8.29
C PRO A 402 -3.29 15.55 -9.45
N LEU A 403 -3.39 16.29 -10.56
CA LEU A 403 -2.50 16.11 -11.71
C LEU A 403 -1.02 16.29 -11.33
N THR A 404 -0.73 17.21 -10.41
CA THR A 404 0.60 17.41 -9.81
C THR A 404 1.15 16.14 -9.17
N VAL A 405 0.29 15.37 -8.48
CA VAL A 405 0.63 14.07 -7.90
C VAL A 405 0.88 13.03 -8.99
N GLN A 406 0.01 12.97 -10.01
CA GLN A 406 0.14 12.00 -11.10
C GLN A 406 1.45 12.18 -11.87
N VAL A 407 1.83 13.42 -12.19
CA VAL A 407 3.06 13.74 -12.93
C VAL A 407 4.31 13.50 -12.08
N ALA A 408 4.28 13.84 -10.79
CA ALA A 408 5.37 13.52 -9.88
C ALA A 408 5.55 12.01 -9.69
N MET A 409 4.44 11.26 -9.61
CA MET A 409 4.48 9.79 -9.56
C MET A 409 4.99 9.18 -10.86
N ALA A 410 4.82 9.82 -12.01
CA ALA A 410 5.37 9.40 -13.29
C ALA A 410 6.88 9.69 -13.44
N GLY A 411 7.51 10.28 -12.41
CA GLY A 411 8.95 10.54 -12.35
C GLY A 411 9.38 11.85 -13.03
N PHE A 412 8.44 12.72 -13.40
CA PHE A 412 8.74 14.01 -14.01
C PHE A 412 9.07 15.07 -12.95
N PRO A 413 10.01 15.99 -13.25
CA PRO A 413 10.55 16.91 -12.26
C PRO A 413 9.59 18.09 -12.01
N GLU A 414 9.99 19.04 -11.16
CA GLU A 414 9.14 20.19 -10.79
C GLU A 414 8.84 21.12 -11.96
N GLU A 415 9.81 21.33 -12.82
CA GLU A 415 9.73 22.25 -13.96
C GLU A 415 8.63 21.80 -14.92
N ALA A 416 8.49 20.49 -15.10
CA ALA A 416 7.41 19.86 -15.88
C ALA A 416 6.01 20.07 -15.27
N ARG A 417 5.93 20.36 -13.96
CA ARG A 417 4.68 20.65 -13.23
C ARG A 417 4.33 22.14 -13.26
N VAL A 418 5.34 23.03 -13.22
CA VAL A 418 5.16 24.49 -13.14
C VAL A 418 4.79 25.12 -14.48
N SER A 419 5.24 24.54 -15.61
CA SER A 419 4.94 25.03 -16.96
C SER A 419 3.53 24.71 -17.47
N ASN A 420 2.55 24.48 -16.59
CA ASN A 420 1.19 24.04 -16.96
C ASN A 420 1.17 22.80 -17.88
N PHE A 421 2.21 21.95 -17.82
CA PHE A 421 2.28 20.66 -18.52
C PHE A 421 2.24 20.71 -20.06
N SER A 422 2.33 21.89 -20.71
CA SER A 422 2.50 22.00 -22.17
C SER A 422 3.85 21.41 -22.62
N ASP A 423 4.84 21.46 -21.73
CA ASP A 423 6.22 21.03 -21.99
C ASP A 423 6.67 19.77 -21.23
N GLY A 424 5.90 19.31 -20.23
CA GLY A 424 6.45 18.50 -19.14
C GLY A 424 6.37 16.97 -19.28
N TYR A 425 5.28 16.42 -19.82
CA TYR A 425 5.06 14.97 -19.88
C TYR A 425 5.25 14.45 -21.30
N ARG A 426 6.45 13.90 -21.57
CA ARG A 426 6.83 13.38 -22.88
C ARG A 426 7.66 12.12 -22.71
N ILE A 427 7.33 11.08 -23.47
CA ILE A 427 7.98 9.78 -23.39
C ILE A 427 8.58 9.45 -24.76
N PRO A 428 9.91 9.50 -24.92
CA PRO A 428 10.55 9.45 -26.23
C PRO A 428 10.23 8.17 -27.01
N ARG A 429 10.24 7.02 -26.34
CA ARG A 429 9.91 5.72 -26.95
C ARG A 429 8.52 5.62 -27.56
N GLU A 430 7.55 6.43 -27.14
CA GLU A 430 6.21 6.48 -27.76
C GLU A 430 6.26 7.10 -29.17
N HIS A 431 7.26 7.93 -29.43
CA HIS A 431 7.48 8.64 -30.69
C HIS A 431 8.60 8.07 -31.55
N ALA A 432 9.09 6.86 -31.21
CA ALA A 432 10.13 6.20 -31.97
C ALA A 432 9.72 6.00 -33.44
N LYS A 433 10.67 6.24 -34.36
CA LYS A 433 10.46 6.00 -35.80
C LYS A 433 10.59 4.51 -36.07
N VAL A 434 9.46 3.83 -36.08
CA VAL A 434 9.33 2.37 -36.26
C VAL A 434 8.68 2.04 -37.60
N ASP A 435 8.99 0.86 -38.17
CA ASP A 435 8.21 0.33 -39.28
C ASP A 435 6.86 -0.15 -38.75
N GLU A 436 5.81 0.65 -39.01
CA GLU A 436 4.46 0.37 -38.56
C GLU A 436 3.94 -1.00 -39.04
N LYS A 437 4.37 -1.50 -40.22
CA LYS A 437 3.95 -2.85 -40.67
C LYS A 437 4.56 -3.93 -39.77
N ALA A 438 5.85 -3.83 -39.48
CA ALA A 438 6.55 -4.73 -38.57
C ALA A 438 5.95 -4.68 -37.15
N VAL A 439 5.59 -3.49 -36.66
CA VAL A 439 4.90 -3.31 -35.38
C VAL A 439 3.55 -4.01 -35.37
N GLN A 440 2.76 -3.91 -36.44
CA GLN A 440 1.48 -4.62 -36.52
C GLN A 440 1.66 -6.14 -36.46
N GLU A 441 2.72 -6.70 -37.05
CA GLU A 441 3.01 -8.14 -36.93
C GLU A 441 3.39 -8.53 -35.49
N LEU A 442 4.24 -7.74 -34.81
CA LEU A 442 4.55 -7.94 -33.39
C LEU A 442 3.30 -7.88 -32.51
N LEU A 443 2.43 -6.89 -32.75
CA LEU A 443 1.16 -6.77 -32.03
C LEU A 443 0.27 -7.98 -32.29
N LYS A 444 0.14 -8.48 -33.54
CA LYS A 444 -0.66 -9.68 -33.84
C LYS A 444 -0.14 -10.92 -33.13
N ASP A 445 1.18 -11.07 -32.98
CA ASP A 445 1.77 -12.21 -32.28
C ASP A 445 1.52 -12.19 -30.76
N LEU A 446 1.34 -11.01 -30.16
CA LEU A 446 1.08 -10.87 -28.72
C LEU A 446 -0.42 -11.00 -28.40
N CYS A 447 -0.83 -12.11 -27.78
CA CYS A 447 -2.23 -12.33 -27.36
C CYS A 447 -3.26 -11.97 -28.46
N PRO A 448 -3.23 -12.64 -29.64
CA PRO A 448 -4.04 -12.30 -30.82
C PRO A 448 -5.56 -12.26 -30.57
N TRP A 449 -6.03 -12.96 -29.54
CA TRP A 449 -7.43 -12.96 -29.16
C TRP A 449 -7.93 -11.59 -28.70
N ILE A 450 -7.06 -10.71 -28.17
CA ILE A 450 -7.46 -9.40 -27.63
C ILE A 450 -8.11 -8.55 -28.72
N ASP A 451 -7.46 -8.41 -29.89
CA ASP A 451 -7.97 -7.59 -30.99
C ASP A 451 -9.27 -8.14 -31.55
N ARG A 452 -9.38 -9.48 -31.64
CA ARG A 452 -10.60 -10.14 -32.10
C ARG A 452 -11.76 -9.87 -31.16
N GLU A 453 -11.57 -10.03 -29.85
CA GLU A 453 -12.63 -9.85 -28.87
C GLU A 453 -12.98 -8.38 -28.67
N TYR A 454 -12.00 -7.47 -28.69
CA TYR A 454 -12.24 -6.03 -28.67
C TYR A 454 -13.12 -5.58 -29.84
N ASN A 455 -12.78 -6.00 -31.07
CA ASN A 455 -13.56 -5.67 -32.26
C ASN A 455 -14.99 -6.23 -32.21
N LYS A 456 -15.19 -7.41 -31.60
CA LYS A 456 -16.54 -7.96 -31.36
C LYS A 456 -17.33 -7.11 -30.36
N ALA A 457 -16.72 -6.76 -29.24
CA ALA A 457 -17.36 -5.92 -28.22
C ALA A 457 -17.73 -4.53 -28.78
N LYS A 458 -16.81 -3.89 -29.51
CA LYS A 458 -17.03 -2.61 -30.17
C LYS A 458 -18.19 -2.67 -31.17
N LYS A 459 -18.17 -3.63 -32.11
CA LYS A 459 -19.27 -3.82 -33.08
C LYS A 459 -20.62 -4.10 -32.40
N ARG A 460 -20.62 -4.84 -31.29
CA ARG A 460 -21.83 -5.09 -30.50
C ARG A 460 -22.38 -3.79 -29.89
N ASN A 461 -21.51 -2.95 -29.35
CA ASN A 461 -21.90 -1.66 -28.76
C ASN A 461 -22.34 -0.63 -29.82
N GLU A 462 -21.72 -0.64 -31.01
CA GLU A 462 -22.14 0.18 -32.17
C GLU A 462 -23.53 -0.20 -32.67
N ARG A 463 -23.85 -1.50 -32.70
CA ARG A 463 -25.17 -2.02 -33.11
C ARG A 463 -26.26 -1.87 -32.05
N ALA A 464 -25.91 -1.53 -30.81
CA ALA A 464 -26.88 -1.40 -29.74
C ALA A 464 -27.78 -0.17 -29.98
N ARG A 465 -29.09 -0.43 -30.20
CA ARG A 465 -30.10 0.61 -30.45
C ARG A 465 -30.22 1.61 -29.31
N LEU A 466 -30.04 1.17 -28.07
CA LEU A 466 -30.14 1.99 -26.86
C LEU A 466 -28.78 2.06 -26.17
N LYS A 467 -28.45 3.22 -25.59
CA LYS A 467 -27.23 3.41 -24.78
C LYS A 467 -27.14 2.37 -23.64
N ALA A 468 -28.27 2.02 -23.03
CA ALA A 468 -28.34 1.01 -21.97
C ALA A 468 -28.00 -0.42 -22.44
N GLY A 469 -28.06 -0.69 -23.74
CA GLY A 469 -27.66 -1.98 -24.33
C GLY A 469 -26.15 -2.09 -24.59
N ARG A 470 -25.39 -1.01 -24.41
CA ARG A 470 -23.93 -0.99 -24.56
C ARG A 470 -23.28 -1.52 -23.29
N ASP A 471 -22.34 -2.44 -23.45
CA ASP A 471 -21.49 -2.92 -22.36
C ASP A 471 -20.15 -2.19 -22.42
N LEU A 472 -20.15 -0.98 -21.85
CA LEU A 472 -18.96 -0.11 -21.85
C LEU A 472 -17.83 -0.68 -20.98
N THR A 473 -18.16 -1.51 -19.99
CA THR A 473 -17.16 -2.16 -19.14
C THR A 473 -16.39 -3.22 -19.91
N GLU A 474 -17.09 -4.10 -20.64
CA GLU A 474 -16.43 -5.08 -21.51
C GLU A 474 -15.55 -4.41 -22.56
N GLU A 475 -16.08 -3.43 -23.28
CA GLU A 475 -15.32 -2.70 -24.29
C GLU A 475 -14.11 -1.98 -23.68
N GLY A 476 -14.29 -1.33 -22.53
CA GLY A 476 -13.22 -0.60 -21.84
C GLY A 476 -12.08 -1.49 -21.34
N VAL A 477 -12.38 -2.70 -20.85
CA VAL A 477 -11.35 -3.67 -20.43
C VAL A 477 -10.59 -4.22 -21.62
N LEU A 478 -11.30 -4.58 -22.70
CA LEU A 478 -10.67 -5.11 -23.91
C LEU A 478 -9.84 -4.03 -24.62
N ARG A 479 -10.30 -2.78 -24.61
CA ARG A 479 -9.54 -1.62 -25.07
C ARG A 479 -8.27 -1.40 -24.26
N PHE A 480 -8.37 -1.42 -22.93
CA PHE A 480 -7.21 -1.33 -22.03
C PHE A 480 -6.14 -2.38 -22.38
N LEU A 481 -6.56 -3.63 -22.56
CA LEU A 481 -5.65 -4.72 -22.93
C LEU A 481 -5.04 -4.51 -24.32
N GLN A 482 -5.83 -4.02 -25.28
CA GLN A 482 -5.34 -3.73 -26.63
C GLN A 482 -4.28 -2.62 -26.62
N GLU A 483 -4.58 -1.48 -25.99
CA GLU A 483 -3.67 -0.33 -25.88
C GLU A 483 -2.40 -0.71 -25.09
N SER A 484 -2.53 -1.57 -24.08
CA SER A 484 -1.42 -2.08 -23.27
C SER A 484 -0.42 -2.93 -24.06
N LYS A 485 -0.78 -3.48 -25.22
CA LYS A 485 0.14 -4.29 -26.05
C LYS A 485 1.31 -3.46 -26.56
N ARG A 486 1.04 -2.28 -27.12
CA ARG A 486 2.09 -1.40 -27.65
C ARG A 486 2.97 -0.86 -26.52
N LEU A 487 2.35 -0.37 -25.45
CA LEU A 487 3.05 0.04 -24.22
C LEU A 487 4.01 -1.05 -23.73
N PHE A 488 3.51 -2.29 -23.62
CA PHE A 488 4.31 -3.43 -23.19
C PHE A 488 5.52 -3.69 -24.09
N LEU A 489 5.36 -3.64 -25.41
CA LEU A 489 6.47 -3.86 -26.35
C LEU A 489 7.52 -2.74 -26.24
N GLU A 490 7.08 -1.48 -26.21
CA GLU A 490 7.97 -0.32 -26.08
C GLU A 490 8.76 -0.36 -24.77
N ASP A 491 8.10 -0.62 -23.64
CA ASP A 491 8.74 -0.69 -22.33
C ASP A 491 9.61 -1.95 -22.17
N ALA A 492 9.22 -3.08 -22.76
CA ALA A 492 10.06 -4.28 -22.80
C ALA A 492 11.33 -4.07 -23.65
N ALA A 493 11.23 -3.37 -24.78
CA ALA A 493 12.40 -3.05 -25.60
C ALA A 493 13.43 -2.23 -24.82
N TYR A 494 12.98 -1.25 -24.03
CA TYR A 494 13.83 -0.45 -23.14
C TYR A 494 14.48 -1.30 -22.04
N MET A 495 13.73 -2.22 -21.43
CA MET A 495 14.16 -2.98 -20.25
C MET A 495 14.99 -4.23 -20.58
N GLN A 496 15.04 -4.69 -21.83
CA GLN A 496 15.60 -6.00 -22.16
C GLN A 496 17.10 -6.10 -21.89
N ASP A 497 17.88 -5.04 -22.11
CA ASP A 497 19.33 -5.09 -21.88
C ASP A 497 19.67 -5.18 -20.39
N GLU A 498 18.87 -4.55 -19.53
CA GLU A 498 19.08 -4.59 -18.08
C GLU A 498 18.57 -5.89 -17.46
N PHE A 499 17.50 -6.49 -18.02
CA PHE A 499 16.88 -7.68 -17.48
C PHE A 499 16.62 -8.76 -18.55
N PRO A 500 17.67 -9.28 -19.24
CA PRO A 500 17.52 -10.16 -20.39
C PRO A 500 16.82 -11.49 -20.05
N ASP A 501 16.96 -11.94 -18.80
CA ASP A 501 16.44 -13.22 -18.31
C ASP A 501 14.99 -13.13 -17.79
N LEU A 502 14.31 -11.99 -17.96
CA LEU A 502 12.91 -11.90 -17.55
C LEU A 502 12.07 -12.93 -18.31
N PRO A 503 11.16 -13.62 -17.61
CA PRO A 503 10.36 -14.68 -18.21
C PRO A 503 9.42 -14.16 -19.32
N ILE A 504 9.16 -12.86 -19.39
CA ILE A 504 8.40 -12.25 -20.48
C ILE A 504 9.11 -12.41 -21.84
N TYR A 505 10.44 -12.48 -21.89
CA TYR A 505 11.17 -12.64 -23.14
C TYR A 505 11.09 -14.08 -23.70
N GLU A 506 10.51 -15.02 -22.96
CA GLU A 506 10.11 -16.34 -23.48
C GLU A 506 8.84 -16.31 -24.34
N LEU A 507 8.18 -15.16 -24.47
CA LEU A 507 6.95 -15.00 -25.26
C LEU A 507 7.30 -14.98 -26.76
N LYS A 508 6.43 -15.57 -27.58
CA LYS A 508 6.65 -15.73 -29.03
C LYS A 508 6.96 -14.40 -29.74
N VAL A 509 6.35 -13.31 -29.32
CA VAL A 509 6.54 -11.97 -29.91
C VAL A 509 8.02 -11.54 -29.91
N PHE A 510 8.80 -11.93 -28.90
CA PHE A 510 10.22 -11.59 -28.79
C PHE A 510 11.12 -12.48 -29.66
N GLN A 511 10.57 -13.55 -30.25
CA GLN A 511 11.26 -14.41 -31.23
C GLN A 511 10.98 -13.97 -32.68
N SER A 512 10.17 -12.92 -32.86
CA SER A 512 9.85 -12.38 -34.18
C SER A 512 11.08 -11.71 -34.81
N PRO A 513 11.31 -11.89 -36.13
CA PRO A 513 12.42 -11.22 -36.83
C PRO A 513 12.29 -9.68 -36.81
N HIS A 514 11.11 -9.15 -36.49
CA HIS A 514 10.87 -7.71 -36.37
C HIS A 514 11.32 -7.13 -35.02
N TRP A 515 11.52 -7.96 -33.99
CA TRP A 515 11.78 -7.52 -32.63
C TRP A 515 13.04 -6.67 -32.50
N ASP A 516 14.17 -7.14 -33.05
CA ASP A 516 15.46 -6.44 -32.89
C ASP A 516 15.46 -5.07 -33.56
N SER A 517 14.82 -4.96 -34.74
CA SER A 517 14.66 -3.68 -35.44
C SER A 517 13.79 -2.70 -34.66
N PHE A 518 12.70 -3.19 -34.06
CA PHE A 518 11.82 -2.41 -33.21
C PHE A 518 12.55 -1.93 -31.95
N LYS A 519 13.22 -2.84 -31.23
CA LYS A 519 14.01 -2.52 -30.05
C LYS A 519 15.06 -1.45 -30.34
N LYS A 520 15.79 -1.59 -31.44
CA LYS A 520 16.81 -0.60 -31.86
C LYS A 520 16.20 0.78 -32.06
N ALA A 521 15.02 0.89 -32.67
CA ALA A 521 14.32 2.16 -32.86
C ALA A 521 13.85 2.77 -31.53
N ILE A 522 13.35 1.95 -30.60
CA ILE A 522 12.96 2.38 -29.25
C ILE A 522 14.18 2.94 -28.49
N LEU A 523 15.29 2.21 -28.47
CA LEU A 523 16.51 2.64 -27.79
C LEU A 523 17.11 3.89 -28.43
N ALA A 524 17.02 4.04 -29.76
CA ALA A 524 17.44 5.26 -30.45
C ALA A 524 16.61 6.48 -30.01
N ALA A 525 15.30 6.33 -29.84
CA ALA A 525 14.43 7.40 -29.37
C ALA A 525 14.73 7.83 -27.93
N GLU A 526 15.08 6.88 -27.06
CA GLU A 526 15.45 7.17 -25.67
C GLU A 526 16.88 7.75 -25.54
N ALA A 527 17.79 7.39 -26.45
CA ALA A 527 19.14 7.94 -26.51
C ALA A 527 19.16 9.39 -27.00
N ASP A 528 18.24 9.78 -27.88
CA ASP A 528 18.13 11.15 -28.40
C ASP A 528 16.67 11.67 -28.37
N PRO A 529 16.13 11.98 -27.18
CA PRO A 529 14.74 12.40 -27.03
C PRO A 529 14.31 13.55 -27.93
N GLU A 530 15.14 14.59 -28.07
CA GLU A 530 14.77 15.83 -28.76
C GLU A 530 14.58 15.64 -30.28
N SER A 531 15.18 14.62 -30.89
CA SER A 531 15.02 14.37 -32.34
C SER A 531 13.78 13.54 -32.71
N PHE A 532 13.16 12.89 -31.72
CA PHE A 532 11.96 12.06 -31.89
C PHE A 532 10.72 12.71 -31.30
N LEU A 533 10.88 13.49 -30.22
CA LEU A 533 9.77 14.23 -29.66
C LEU A 533 9.28 15.29 -30.65
N PRO A 534 7.96 15.43 -30.86
CA PRO A 534 7.43 16.49 -31.70
C PRO A 534 7.91 17.85 -31.18
N PRO A 535 8.23 18.81 -32.09
CA PRO A 535 8.70 20.12 -31.69
C PRO A 535 7.72 20.75 -30.72
N ARG A 536 8.27 21.46 -29.72
CA ARG A 536 7.49 22.19 -28.71
C ARG A 536 6.54 23.13 -29.44
N LYS A 537 5.27 22.73 -29.51
CA LYS A 537 4.20 23.63 -29.94
C LYS A 537 3.62 24.20 -28.66
N ASP A 538 3.44 25.52 -28.62
CA ASP A 538 2.70 26.24 -27.58
C ASP A 538 1.20 25.87 -27.54
N LEU A 539 0.80 24.75 -28.17
CA LEU A 539 -0.54 24.22 -28.05
C LEU A 539 -0.65 23.51 -26.70
N PRO A 540 -1.75 23.73 -25.95
CA PRO A 540 -2.10 22.88 -24.82
C PRO A 540 -1.99 21.44 -25.29
N SER A 541 -1.12 20.65 -24.66
CA SER A 541 -0.93 19.25 -25.00
C SER A 541 -2.33 18.63 -25.10
N ARG A 542 -2.64 17.95 -26.19
CA ARG A 542 -3.98 17.38 -26.46
C ARG A 542 -4.49 16.54 -25.28
N ILE A 543 -3.56 15.97 -24.51
CA ILE A 543 -3.75 15.31 -23.21
C ILE A 543 -4.37 16.25 -22.16
N LEU A 544 -3.95 17.50 -22.05
CA LEU A 544 -4.54 18.51 -21.16
C LEU A 544 -5.90 18.98 -21.63
N GLU A 545 -6.11 19.13 -22.93
CA GLU A 545 -7.44 19.43 -23.47
C GLU A 545 -8.40 18.30 -23.10
N VAL A 546 -7.98 17.05 -23.30
CA VAL A 546 -8.71 15.85 -22.89
C VAL A 546 -8.91 15.83 -21.37
N VAL A 547 -7.86 15.93 -20.54
CA VAL A 547 -7.94 15.93 -19.06
C VAL A 547 -8.82 17.07 -18.53
N SER A 548 -8.77 18.24 -19.15
CA SER A 548 -9.63 19.38 -18.80
C SER A 548 -11.08 19.12 -19.19
N ILE A 549 -11.35 18.65 -20.42
CA ILE A 549 -12.69 18.24 -20.86
C ILE A 549 -13.27 17.22 -19.89
N LEU A 550 -12.45 16.30 -19.40
CA LEU A 550 -12.91 15.25 -18.48
C LEU A 550 -13.12 15.73 -17.07
N SER A 551 -12.27 16.62 -16.58
CA SER A 551 -12.51 17.29 -15.31
C SER A 551 -13.86 18.01 -15.36
N ASN A 552 -14.17 18.65 -16.49
CA ASN A 552 -15.41 19.38 -16.73
C ASN A 552 -16.63 18.44 -16.94
N GLU A 553 -16.51 17.39 -17.75
CA GLU A 553 -17.58 16.40 -17.96
C GLU A 553 -17.87 15.63 -16.66
N LEU A 554 -16.84 15.31 -15.88
CA LEU A 554 -16.99 14.69 -14.57
C LEU A 554 -17.65 15.64 -13.57
N ALA A 555 -17.33 16.94 -13.61
CA ALA A 555 -18.03 17.96 -12.83
C ALA A 555 -19.51 18.06 -13.22
N ALA A 556 -19.83 18.03 -14.52
CA ALA A 556 -21.20 18.02 -15.02
C ALA A 556 -21.97 16.75 -14.62
N VAL A 557 -21.32 15.59 -14.63
CA VAL A 557 -21.90 14.34 -14.12
C VAL A 557 -22.09 14.41 -12.60
N LYS A 558 -21.15 15.00 -11.84
CA LYS A 558 -21.29 15.24 -10.39
C LYS A 558 -22.52 16.13 -10.13
N GLU A 559 -22.73 17.18 -10.92
CA GLU A 559 -23.88 18.07 -10.82
C GLU A 559 -25.20 17.39 -11.20
N ALA A 560 -25.22 16.58 -12.27
CA ALA A 560 -26.38 15.80 -12.67
C ALA A 560 -26.78 14.76 -11.61
N VAL A 561 -25.81 14.08 -10.99
CA VAL A 561 -26.04 13.17 -9.86
C VAL A 561 -26.55 13.93 -8.63
N HIS A 562 -26.03 15.14 -8.40
CA HIS A 562 -26.50 16.01 -7.32
C HIS A 562 -27.96 16.46 -7.52
N ASN A 563 -28.35 16.74 -8.76
CA ASN A 563 -29.70 17.13 -9.14
C ASN A 563 -30.70 15.96 -9.08
N VAL A 564 -30.27 14.74 -9.42
CA VAL A 564 -31.09 13.52 -9.23
C VAL A 564 -31.27 13.19 -7.75
N GLY A 565 -30.21 13.29 -6.94
CA GLY A 565 -30.32 13.14 -5.47
C GLY A 565 -31.19 14.20 -4.81
N GLY A 566 -31.13 15.44 -5.30
CA GLY A 566 -31.99 16.55 -4.88
C GLY A 566 -33.45 16.39 -5.32
N GLN A 567 -33.71 15.85 -6.52
CA GLN A 567 -35.07 15.54 -6.98
C GLN A 567 -35.70 14.36 -6.25
N VAL A 568 -34.93 13.34 -5.86
CA VAL A 568 -35.44 12.24 -5.02
C VAL A 568 -35.77 12.73 -3.61
N GLN A 569 -34.97 13.64 -3.03
CA GLN A 569 -35.29 14.26 -1.74
C GLN A 569 -36.46 15.26 -1.82
N ARG A 570 -36.56 16.05 -2.90
CA ARG A 570 -37.72 16.96 -3.13
C ARG A 570 -38.99 16.21 -3.54
N GLY A 571 -38.89 15.07 -4.21
CA GLY A 571 -40.00 14.18 -4.52
C GLY A 571 -40.52 13.45 -3.28
N ALA A 572 -39.62 13.01 -2.39
CA ALA A 572 -39.99 12.43 -1.09
C ALA A 572 -40.59 13.48 -0.14
N ALA A 573 -40.06 14.71 -0.13
CA ALA A 573 -40.65 15.82 0.62
C ALA A 573 -42.00 16.27 0.03
N GLY A 574 -42.11 16.39 -1.30
CA GLY A 574 -43.36 16.76 -1.99
C GLY A 574 -44.47 15.71 -1.89
N SER A 575 -44.11 14.42 -1.79
CA SER A 575 -45.07 13.34 -1.53
C SER A 575 -45.50 13.29 -0.05
N ALA A 576 -44.64 13.68 0.89
CA ALA A 576 -44.98 13.77 2.31
C ALA A 576 -45.91 14.95 2.62
N TYR A 577 -45.79 16.07 1.88
CA TYR A 577 -46.68 17.23 2.03
C TYR A 577 -48.04 17.11 1.32
N ARG A 578 -48.21 16.16 0.38
CA ARG A 578 -49.53 15.90 -0.23
C ARG A 578 -50.37 14.86 0.51
N LEU A 579 -49.77 14.05 1.38
CA LEU A 579 -50.50 13.08 2.20
C LEU A 579 -51.03 13.66 3.53
N SER A 580 -50.56 14.83 3.95
CA SER A 580 -51.09 15.54 5.13
C SER A 580 -52.26 16.49 4.84
N ALA A 581 -52.62 16.69 3.56
CA ALA A 581 -53.73 17.55 3.15
C ALA A 581 -54.98 16.78 2.68
N PHE A 582 -54.98 15.44 2.81
CA PHE A 582 -56.13 14.58 2.46
C PHE A 582 -56.72 13.82 3.66
N VAL A 583 -56.22 14.08 4.87
CA VAL A 583 -56.80 13.61 6.13
C VAL A 583 -56.77 14.75 7.14
N SER A 584 -57.62 15.75 6.95
CA SER A 584 -58.10 16.72 7.94
C SER A 584 -59.40 17.32 7.44
#